data_AF-A0A252BXZ7-F1
#
_entry.id   AF-A0A252BXZ7-F1
#
_cell.length_a   1.000
_cell.length_b   1.000
_cell.length_c   1.000
_cell.angle_alpha   90.00
_cell.angle_beta   90.00
_cell.angle_gamma   90.00
#
_symmetry.space_group_name_H-M   'P 1'
#
loop_
_entity.id
_entity.type
_entity.pdbx_description
1 polymer ?
#
loop_
_entity_poly.entity_id
_entity_poly.type
_entity_poly.pdbx_seq_one_letter_code
_entity_poly.pdbx_strand_id
1 'polypeptide(L)'
;MDKPFTDYEVTPFFKYETVEDVEASRRERRPVVKTIELCELRIAGEKNYRPIVPADSIWQVQAGQPITYAERFGAEYRQFKTGATQSGSGTPLQELAPYGISQSQISLCRALQVYSIEAVHSLEGASLKALGVVGNELKRMASLWMADQARGGEAADQMAAMKRQIEELKAKLATQAVVESAVADVAFEATEAAESAFAHMSDDELRAFVKERSGGVLRGNHSRETLLRMAEEA
;
A
#
# COMPACT_ATOMS: atom_id res chain seq x y z
N MET A 1 28.13 -20.02 -1.87
CA MET A 1 26.81 -20.36 -1.33
C MET A 1 25.82 -20.08 -2.43
N ASP A 2 25.17 -21.12 -2.95
CA ASP A 2 24.08 -20.93 -3.91
C ASP A 2 22.95 -20.18 -3.20
N LYS A 3 22.50 -19.08 -3.81
CA LYS A 3 21.36 -18.31 -3.31
C LYS A 3 20.15 -19.25 -3.25
N PRO A 4 19.43 -19.32 -2.11
CA PRO A 4 18.23 -20.14 -2.03
C PRO A 4 17.24 -19.65 -3.09
N PHE A 5 16.62 -20.60 -3.80
CA PHE A 5 15.62 -20.27 -4.81
C PHE A 5 14.51 -19.42 -4.17
N THR A 6 14.22 -18.31 -4.84
CA THR A 6 13.12 -17.42 -4.47
C THR A 6 11.78 -18.02 -4.86
N ASP A 7 10.69 -17.55 -4.25
CA ASP A 7 9.37 -18.18 -4.42
C ASP A 7 8.80 -18.04 -5.84
N TYR A 8 9.29 -17.10 -6.65
CA TYR A 8 8.94 -16.97 -8.06
C TYR A 8 9.79 -17.86 -8.99
N GLU A 9 10.95 -18.32 -8.54
CA GLU A 9 11.81 -19.24 -9.32
C GLU A 9 11.31 -20.68 -9.28
N VAL A 10 10.47 -21.02 -8.29
CA VAL A 10 9.92 -22.37 -8.11
C VAL A 10 8.41 -22.29 -8.10
N THR A 11 7.78 -22.88 -9.11
CA THR A 11 6.32 -23.06 -9.14
C THR A 11 5.96 -24.45 -8.62
N PRO A 12 5.34 -24.57 -7.43
CA PRO A 12 4.88 -25.85 -6.91
C PRO A 12 3.65 -26.34 -7.70
N PHE A 13 3.58 -27.63 -7.96
CA PHE A 13 2.41 -28.27 -8.55
C PHE A 13 2.04 -29.51 -7.75
N PHE A 14 0.91 -29.45 -7.05
CA PHE A 14 0.41 -30.53 -6.24
C PHE A 14 -0.47 -31.48 -7.04
N LYS A 15 -0.30 -32.78 -6.80
CA LYS A 15 -1.08 -33.84 -7.44
C LYS A 15 -1.28 -35.03 -6.52
N TYR A 16 -2.32 -35.80 -6.79
CA TYR A 16 -2.51 -37.12 -6.21
C TYR A 16 -1.79 -38.17 -7.06
N GLU A 17 -1.07 -39.06 -6.43
CA GLU A 17 -0.47 -40.21 -7.08
C GLU A 17 -0.70 -41.48 -6.27
N THR A 18 -1.07 -42.55 -6.94
CA THR A 18 -1.27 -43.86 -6.32
C THR A 18 0.01 -44.65 -6.42
N VAL A 19 0.65 -44.88 -5.27
CA VAL A 19 1.94 -45.57 -5.17
C VAL A 19 1.75 -46.86 -4.38
N GLU A 20 2.48 -47.91 -4.76
CA GLU A 20 2.50 -49.17 -4.00
C GLU A 20 3.16 -48.95 -2.64
N ASP A 21 2.46 -49.36 -1.58
CA ASP A 21 3.06 -49.46 -0.26
C ASP A 21 3.80 -50.80 -0.17
N VAL A 22 5.11 -50.75 -0.45
CA VAL A 22 5.96 -51.96 -0.53
C VAL A 22 5.95 -52.74 0.79
N GLU A 23 5.92 -52.04 1.93
CA GLU A 23 5.93 -52.68 3.25
C GLU A 23 4.59 -53.36 3.55
N ALA A 24 3.48 -52.67 3.31
CA ALA A 24 2.15 -53.25 3.48
C ALA A 24 1.91 -54.40 2.51
N SER A 25 2.34 -54.26 1.25
CA SER A 25 2.20 -55.27 0.21
C SER A 25 2.97 -56.55 0.57
N ARG A 26 4.19 -56.40 1.09
CA ARG A 26 5.00 -57.52 1.59
C ARG A 26 4.34 -58.22 2.79
N ARG A 27 3.76 -57.45 3.72
CA ARG A 27 3.08 -57.99 4.92
C ARG A 27 1.79 -58.73 4.57
N GLU A 28 0.99 -58.18 3.66
CA GLU A 28 -0.32 -58.72 3.29
C GLU A 28 -0.27 -59.74 2.14
N ARG A 29 0.90 -59.92 1.50
CA ARG A 29 1.11 -60.81 0.35
C ARG A 29 0.17 -60.52 -0.83
N ARG A 30 -0.23 -59.27 -0.98
CA ARG A 30 -1.03 -58.75 -2.10
C ARG A 30 -0.62 -57.30 -2.37
N PRO A 31 -0.76 -56.78 -3.60
CA PRO A 31 -0.51 -55.37 -3.87
C PRO A 31 -1.43 -54.49 -3.02
N VAL A 32 -0.84 -53.69 -2.15
CA VAL A 32 -1.50 -52.65 -1.37
C VAL A 32 -1.03 -51.32 -1.91
N VAL A 33 -1.96 -50.54 -2.45
CA VAL A 33 -1.68 -49.22 -2.99
C VAL A 33 -2.21 -48.15 -2.06
N LYS A 34 -1.49 -47.05 -1.92
CA LYS A 34 -1.93 -45.86 -1.19
C LYS A 34 -1.91 -44.64 -2.10
N THR A 35 -2.87 -43.76 -1.90
CA THR A 35 -2.87 -42.45 -2.57
C THR A 35 -2.13 -41.48 -1.69
N ILE A 36 -1.07 -40.87 -2.24
CA ILE A 36 -0.27 -39.86 -1.56
C ILE A 36 -0.37 -38.54 -2.30
N GLU A 37 -0.17 -37.45 -1.56
CA GLU A 37 -0.11 -36.11 -2.10
C GLU A 37 1.35 -35.79 -2.39
N LEU A 38 1.63 -35.40 -3.64
CA LEU A 38 2.96 -35.06 -4.10
C LEU A 38 3.01 -33.59 -4.50
N CYS A 39 4.17 -32.98 -4.25
CA CYS A 39 4.56 -31.67 -4.74
C CYS A 39 5.64 -31.84 -5.81
N GLU A 40 5.32 -31.44 -7.04
CA GLU A 40 6.27 -31.34 -8.14
C GLU A 40 6.81 -29.91 -8.20
N LEU A 41 8.11 -29.74 -8.00
CA LEU A 41 8.74 -28.41 -8.04
C LEU A 41 9.18 -28.11 -9.48
N ARG A 42 8.54 -27.12 -10.10
CA ARG A 42 8.87 -26.66 -11.45
C ARG A 42 9.79 -25.46 -11.36
N ILE A 43 11.05 -25.64 -11.73
CA ILE A 43 12.08 -24.61 -11.59
C ILE A 43 12.18 -23.81 -12.89
N ALA A 44 12.15 -22.49 -12.78
CA ALA A 44 12.17 -21.60 -13.93
C ALA A 44 13.43 -21.80 -14.79
N GLY A 45 13.22 -22.11 -16.07
CA GLY A 45 14.30 -22.30 -17.05
C GLY A 45 14.99 -23.66 -16.99
N GLU A 46 14.60 -24.56 -16.07
CA GLU A 46 15.18 -25.90 -15.94
C GLU A 46 14.16 -26.98 -16.33
N LYS A 47 14.26 -27.46 -17.58
CA LYS A 47 13.28 -28.42 -18.12
C LYS A 47 13.48 -29.86 -17.64
N ASN A 48 14.72 -30.24 -17.33
CA ASN A 48 15.13 -31.63 -17.12
C ASN A 48 15.09 -32.02 -15.64
N TYR A 49 15.15 -31.04 -14.74
CA TYR A 49 15.13 -31.30 -13.30
C TYR A 49 13.80 -30.85 -12.68
N ARG A 50 12.97 -31.84 -12.33
CA ARG A 50 11.64 -31.65 -11.73
C ARG A 50 11.52 -32.58 -10.52
N PRO A 51 12.06 -32.17 -9.35
CA PRO A 51 11.98 -33.02 -8.17
C PRO A 51 10.51 -33.16 -7.75
N ILE A 52 10.12 -34.41 -7.48
CA ILE A 52 8.79 -34.78 -6.99
C ILE A 52 9.00 -35.28 -5.56
N VAL A 53 8.32 -34.64 -4.62
CA VAL A 53 8.46 -34.92 -3.19
C VAL A 53 7.07 -35.08 -2.56
N PRO A 54 6.92 -35.87 -1.48
CA PRO A 54 5.67 -35.90 -0.72
C PRO A 54 5.33 -34.50 -0.17
N ALA A 55 4.07 -34.10 -0.25
CA ALA A 55 3.62 -32.78 0.20
C ALA A 55 3.83 -32.58 1.72
N ASP A 56 3.74 -33.67 2.49
CA ASP A 56 3.96 -33.75 3.93
C ASP A 56 5.45 -33.92 4.32
N SER A 57 6.35 -34.05 3.34
CA SER A 57 7.77 -34.15 3.63
C SER A 57 8.35 -32.80 4.09
N ILE A 58 9.35 -32.87 4.97
CA ILE A 58 10.02 -31.70 5.55
C ILE A 58 10.85 -31.03 4.46
N TRP A 59 10.58 -29.75 4.20
CA TRP A 59 11.37 -28.91 3.32
C TRP A 59 12.58 -28.31 4.05
N GLN A 60 12.35 -27.68 5.21
CA GLN A 60 13.39 -27.06 6.02
C GLN A 60 12.97 -27.01 7.48
N VAL A 61 13.93 -27.04 8.40
CA VAL A 61 13.70 -26.70 9.81
C VAL A 61 14.04 -25.23 10.03
N GLN A 62 13.05 -24.41 10.38
CA GLN A 62 13.23 -22.98 10.69
C GLN A 62 12.94 -22.75 12.17
N ALA A 63 13.89 -22.13 12.88
CA ALA A 63 13.78 -21.86 14.32
C ALA A 63 13.38 -23.09 15.17
N GLY A 64 13.83 -24.29 14.76
CA GLY A 64 13.51 -25.56 15.45
C GLY A 64 12.15 -26.16 15.09
N GLN A 65 11.35 -25.52 14.23
CA GLN A 65 10.10 -26.07 13.71
C GLN A 65 10.30 -26.64 12.30
N PRO A 66 9.91 -27.91 12.05
CA PRO A 66 9.92 -28.46 10.70
C PRO A 66 8.80 -27.80 9.87
N ILE A 67 9.16 -27.27 8.71
CA ILE A 67 8.24 -26.75 7.71
C ILE A 67 8.18 -27.74 6.56
N THR A 68 6.97 -28.20 6.24
CA THR A 68 6.68 -29.11 5.13
C THR A 68 6.53 -28.36 3.81
N TYR A 69 6.57 -29.08 2.69
CA TYR A 69 6.29 -28.48 1.38
C TYR A 69 4.87 -27.92 1.27
N ALA A 70 3.89 -28.58 1.90
CA ALA A 70 2.51 -28.10 1.99
C ALA A 70 2.40 -26.79 2.77
N GLU A 71 3.19 -26.62 3.84
CA GLU A 71 3.21 -25.39 4.64
C GLU A 71 3.94 -24.25 3.92
N ARG A 72 5.08 -24.55 3.28
CA ARG A 72 5.81 -23.56 2.48
C ARG A 72 4.92 -22.98 1.36
N PHE A 73 4.23 -23.85 0.62
CA PHE A 73 3.39 -23.48 -0.52
C PHE A 73 1.90 -23.57 -0.15
N GLY A 74 1.55 -23.00 1.01
CA GLY A 74 0.21 -23.14 1.58
C GLY A 74 -0.91 -22.51 0.74
N ALA A 75 -0.62 -21.56 -0.15
CA ALA A 75 -1.62 -20.98 -1.03
C ALA A 75 -2.00 -21.95 -2.16
N GLU A 76 -1.01 -22.50 -2.83
CA GLU A 76 -1.15 -23.44 -3.94
C GLU A 76 -1.66 -24.79 -3.44
N TYR A 77 -1.21 -25.23 -2.26
CA TYR A 77 -1.74 -26.43 -1.62
C TYR A 77 -3.23 -26.28 -1.29
N ARG A 78 -3.67 -25.12 -0.79
CA ARG A 78 -5.11 -24.86 -0.61
C ARG A 78 -5.88 -24.91 -1.93
N GLN A 79 -5.35 -24.32 -3.00
CA GLN A 79 -5.98 -24.39 -4.34
C GLN A 79 -6.11 -25.84 -4.82
N PHE A 80 -5.07 -26.65 -4.62
CA PHE A 80 -5.11 -28.08 -4.90
C PHE A 80 -6.21 -28.81 -4.12
N LYS A 81 -6.32 -28.55 -2.81
CA LYS A 81 -7.33 -29.19 -1.96
C LYS A 81 -8.76 -28.75 -2.28
N THR A 82 -8.96 -27.53 -2.78
CA THR A 82 -10.28 -27.05 -3.22
C THR A 82 -10.62 -27.41 -4.66
N GLY A 83 -9.70 -28.04 -5.40
CA GLY A 83 -9.87 -28.34 -6.82
C GLY A 83 -9.82 -27.08 -7.71
N ALA A 84 -9.32 -25.96 -7.20
CA ALA A 84 -9.11 -24.74 -7.96
C ALA A 84 -7.90 -24.89 -8.90
N THR A 85 -7.82 -24.01 -9.90
CA THR A 85 -6.65 -23.96 -10.79
C THR A 85 -5.44 -23.52 -9.97
N GLN A 86 -4.38 -24.34 -9.98
CA GLN A 86 -3.12 -24.01 -9.31
C GLN A 86 -2.36 -22.94 -10.09
N SER A 87 -2.11 -21.81 -9.46
CA SER A 87 -1.35 -20.68 -10.01
C SER A 87 0.01 -20.58 -9.31
N GLY A 88 1.09 -20.36 -10.08
CA GLY A 88 2.39 -20.05 -9.50
C GLY A 88 2.45 -18.65 -8.89
N SER A 89 3.46 -18.42 -8.06
CA SER A 89 3.74 -17.11 -7.45
C SER A 89 4.24 -16.09 -8.49
N GLY A 90 3.88 -14.83 -8.28
CA GLY A 90 4.31 -13.69 -9.09
C GLY A 90 3.26 -13.18 -10.09
N THR A 91 3.67 -12.21 -10.89
CA THR A 91 2.82 -11.54 -11.87
C THR A 91 2.76 -12.34 -13.18
N PRO A 92 1.57 -12.62 -13.74
CA PRO A 92 1.45 -13.38 -14.99
C PRO A 92 2.18 -12.75 -16.17
N LEU A 93 2.79 -13.57 -17.02
CA LEU A 93 3.51 -13.11 -18.23
C LEU A 93 2.65 -12.32 -19.21
N GLN A 94 1.33 -12.47 -19.16
CA GLN A 94 0.37 -11.74 -19.98
C GLN A 94 0.43 -10.22 -19.72
N GLU A 95 0.83 -9.80 -18.53
CA GLU A 95 1.01 -8.37 -18.18
C GLU A 95 2.19 -7.72 -18.94
N LEU A 96 3.02 -8.50 -19.63
CA LEU A 96 4.04 -7.98 -20.56
C LEU A 96 3.49 -7.65 -21.95
N ALA A 97 2.17 -7.82 -22.20
CA ALA A 97 1.55 -7.47 -23.49
C ALA A 97 1.84 -6.02 -23.94
N PRO A 98 1.79 -4.99 -23.06
CA PRO A 98 2.15 -3.62 -23.44
C PRO A 98 3.62 -3.45 -23.86
N TYR A 99 4.49 -4.36 -23.44
CA TYR A 99 5.93 -4.34 -23.74
C TYR A 99 6.28 -5.14 -25.01
N GLY A 100 5.30 -5.77 -25.65
CA GLY A 100 5.46 -6.47 -26.92
C GLY A 100 5.60 -7.98 -26.82
N ILE A 101 5.29 -8.61 -25.67
CA ILE A 101 5.35 -10.07 -25.58
C ILE A 101 4.32 -10.73 -26.51
N SER A 102 4.76 -11.74 -27.26
CA SER A 102 3.91 -12.53 -28.14
C SER A 102 3.36 -13.79 -27.45
N GLN A 103 2.25 -14.33 -27.95
CA GLN A 103 1.69 -15.61 -27.45
C GLN A 103 2.66 -16.79 -27.63
N SER A 104 3.48 -16.77 -28.69
CA SER A 104 4.56 -17.74 -28.90
C SER A 104 5.63 -17.65 -27.83
N GLN A 105 6.03 -16.45 -27.41
CA GLN A 105 7.00 -16.26 -26.33
C GLN A 105 6.41 -16.71 -24.98
N ILE A 106 5.13 -16.42 -24.70
CA ILE A 106 4.45 -16.92 -23.49
C ILE A 106 4.42 -18.46 -23.49
N SER A 107 4.11 -19.06 -24.63
CA SER A 107 4.09 -20.52 -24.78
C SER A 107 5.48 -21.14 -24.58
N LEU A 108 6.53 -20.50 -25.08
CA LEU A 108 7.92 -20.89 -24.84
C LEU A 108 8.28 -20.82 -23.35
N CYS A 109 7.94 -19.72 -22.68
CA CYS A 109 8.18 -19.56 -21.24
C CYS A 109 7.50 -20.69 -20.44
N ARG A 110 6.23 -21.01 -20.75
CA ARG A 110 5.51 -22.13 -20.12
C ARG A 110 6.20 -23.48 -20.37
N ALA A 111 6.70 -23.72 -21.58
CA ALA A 111 7.44 -24.94 -21.89
C ALA A 111 8.72 -25.09 -21.06
N LEU A 112 9.35 -23.96 -20.71
CA LEU A 112 10.52 -23.87 -19.83
C LEU A 112 10.16 -23.61 -18.37
N GLN A 113 8.90 -23.82 -17.98
CA GLN A 113 8.43 -23.69 -16.61
C GLN A 113 8.59 -22.29 -15.99
N VAL A 114 8.60 -21.27 -16.83
CA VAL A 114 8.63 -19.86 -16.42
C VAL A 114 7.21 -19.31 -16.51
N TYR A 115 6.63 -18.93 -15.37
CA TYR A 115 5.21 -18.55 -15.28
C TYR A 115 4.97 -17.08 -14.89
N SER A 116 5.98 -16.39 -14.36
CA SER A 116 5.86 -15.02 -13.89
C SER A 116 6.93 -14.07 -14.43
N ILE A 117 6.64 -12.77 -14.39
CA ILE A 117 7.55 -11.71 -14.86
C ILE A 117 8.80 -11.66 -13.99
N GLU A 118 8.63 -11.81 -12.68
CA GLU A 118 9.71 -11.83 -11.70
C GLU A 118 10.64 -13.01 -11.94
N ALA A 119 10.09 -14.19 -12.29
CA ALA A 119 10.87 -15.34 -12.71
C ALA A 119 11.71 -15.01 -13.95
N VAL A 120 11.12 -14.44 -15.01
CA VAL A 120 11.88 -14.03 -16.21
C VAL A 120 12.99 -13.05 -15.86
N HIS A 121 12.71 -12.08 -14.99
CA HIS A 121 13.68 -11.07 -14.59
C HIS A 121 14.87 -11.68 -13.82
N SER A 122 14.63 -12.69 -12.99
CA SER A 122 15.68 -13.35 -12.20
C SER A 122 16.50 -14.39 -12.96
N LEU A 123 16.07 -14.81 -14.17
CA LEU A 123 16.82 -15.77 -14.97
C LEU A 123 18.21 -15.28 -15.36
N GLU A 124 19.21 -16.11 -15.12
CA GLU A 124 20.61 -15.87 -15.48
C GLU A 124 21.27 -17.13 -16.05
N GLY A 125 22.45 -16.97 -16.64
CA GLY A 125 23.32 -18.06 -17.07
C GLY A 125 22.64 -19.08 -18.00
N ALA A 126 22.71 -20.36 -17.62
CA ALA A 126 22.19 -21.48 -18.42
C ALA A 126 20.67 -21.43 -18.60
N SER A 127 19.93 -21.04 -17.56
CA SER A 127 18.47 -20.94 -17.58
C SER A 127 17.99 -19.82 -18.49
N LEU A 128 18.69 -18.68 -18.53
CA LEU A 128 18.43 -17.62 -19.51
C LEU A 128 18.79 -18.08 -20.93
N LYS A 129 19.91 -18.79 -21.11
CA LYS A 129 20.32 -19.33 -22.41
C LYS A 129 19.31 -20.36 -22.96
N ALA A 130 18.60 -21.07 -22.08
CA ALA A 130 17.57 -22.03 -22.47
C ALA A 130 16.38 -21.37 -23.20
N LEU A 131 16.12 -20.08 -22.96
CA LEU A 131 15.12 -19.28 -23.69
C LEU A 131 15.56 -18.96 -25.12
N GLY A 132 16.82 -19.22 -25.48
CA GLY A 132 17.36 -18.98 -26.82
C GLY A 132 17.42 -17.50 -27.18
N VAL A 133 17.14 -17.19 -28.46
CA VAL A 133 17.32 -15.85 -29.03
C VAL A 133 16.43 -14.80 -28.37
N VAL A 134 15.22 -15.18 -27.94
CA VAL A 134 14.25 -14.27 -27.32
C VAL A 134 14.54 -14.00 -25.84
N GLY A 135 15.48 -14.71 -25.21
CA GLY A 135 15.74 -14.61 -23.77
C GLY A 135 16.15 -13.20 -23.33
N ASN A 136 17.05 -12.54 -24.08
CA ASN A 136 17.48 -11.18 -23.78
C ASN A 136 16.35 -10.14 -23.95
N GLU A 137 15.51 -10.34 -24.96
CA GLU A 137 14.36 -9.47 -25.20
C GLU A 137 13.32 -9.62 -24.07
N LEU A 138 13.03 -10.86 -23.66
CA LEU A 138 12.14 -11.16 -22.53
C LEU A 138 12.66 -10.55 -21.23
N LYS A 139 13.96 -10.68 -20.96
CA LYS A 139 14.59 -10.07 -19.80
C LYS A 139 14.51 -8.54 -19.84
N ARG A 140 14.71 -7.93 -21.01
CA ARG A 140 14.53 -6.48 -21.21
C ARG A 140 13.09 -6.04 -20.92
N MET A 141 12.10 -6.76 -21.45
CA MET A 141 10.67 -6.46 -21.20
C MET A 141 10.33 -6.58 -19.72
N ALA A 142 10.78 -7.66 -19.06
CA ALA A 142 10.59 -7.85 -17.63
C ALA A 142 11.26 -6.73 -16.81
N SER A 143 12.49 -6.33 -17.14
CA SER A 143 13.18 -5.22 -16.46
C SER A 143 12.46 -3.88 -16.64
N LEU A 144 11.90 -3.61 -17.82
CA LEU A 144 11.10 -2.40 -18.03
C LEU A 144 9.83 -2.42 -17.19
N TRP A 145 9.13 -3.55 -17.15
CA TRP A 145 7.94 -3.69 -16.30
C TRP A 145 8.27 -3.48 -14.82
N MET A 146 9.36 -4.07 -14.32
CA MET A 146 9.81 -3.87 -12.93
C MET A 146 10.13 -2.39 -12.64
N ALA A 147 10.76 -1.70 -13.59
CA ALA A 147 11.06 -0.27 -13.47
C ALA A 147 9.78 0.59 -13.48
N ASP A 148 8.78 0.23 -14.27
CA ASP A 148 7.50 0.93 -14.32
C ASP A 148 6.70 0.74 -13.03
N GLN A 149 6.70 -0.46 -12.46
CA GLN A 149 6.07 -0.73 -11.16
C GLN A 149 6.74 0.07 -10.04
N ALA A 150 8.07 0.14 -10.03
CA ALA A 150 8.80 0.94 -9.05
C ALA A 150 8.43 2.43 -9.15
N ARG A 151 8.41 2.99 -10.37
CA ARG A 151 8.02 4.39 -10.61
C ARG A 151 6.56 4.67 -10.23
N GLY A 152 5.65 3.74 -10.52
CA GLY A 152 4.24 3.85 -10.15
C GLY A 152 4.03 3.89 -8.64
N GLY A 153 4.79 3.07 -7.89
CA GLY A 153 4.80 3.07 -6.43
C GLY A 153 5.29 4.40 -5.85
N GLU A 154 6.40 4.93 -6.35
CA GLU A 154 6.93 6.24 -5.92
C GLU A 154 5.94 7.38 -6.18
N ALA A 155 5.28 7.38 -7.35
CA ALA A 155 4.26 8.37 -7.66
C ALA A 155 3.04 8.27 -6.74
N ALA A 156 2.62 7.05 -6.38
CA ALA A 156 1.52 6.83 -5.44
C ALA A 156 1.86 7.32 -4.02
N ASP A 157 3.07 7.06 -3.56
CA ASP A 157 3.56 7.54 -2.26
C ASP A 157 3.65 9.07 -2.21
N GLN A 158 4.15 9.70 -3.27
CA GLN A 158 4.17 11.16 -3.40
C GLN A 158 2.76 11.75 -3.42
N MET A 159 1.81 11.13 -4.14
CA MET A 159 0.42 11.57 -4.14
C MET A 159 -0.23 11.43 -2.76
N ALA A 160 0.06 10.35 -2.03
CA ALA A 160 -0.42 10.17 -0.66
C ALA A 160 0.17 11.23 0.30
N ALA A 161 1.46 11.54 0.17
CA ALA A 161 2.12 12.59 0.94
C ALA A 161 1.54 13.99 0.63
N MET A 162 1.33 14.32 -0.65
CA MET A 162 0.70 15.57 -1.07
C MET A 162 -0.73 15.70 -0.56
N LYS A 163 -1.53 14.62 -0.60
CA LYS A 163 -2.89 14.63 -0.04
C LYS A 163 -2.90 14.93 1.46
N ARG A 164 -1.97 14.32 2.23
CA ARG A 164 -1.82 14.61 3.67
C ARG A 164 -1.45 16.08 3.92
N GLN A 165 -0.52 16.64 3.13
CA GLN A 165 -0.15 18.05 3.24
C GLN A 165 -1.33 18.98 2.92
N ILE A 166 -2.14 18.66 1.91
CA ILE A 166 -3.34 19.41 1.57
C ILE A 166 -4.37 19.35 2.72
N GLU A 167 -4.57 18.18 3.33
CA GLU A 167 -5.46 18.05 4.49
C GLU A 167 -4.95 18.85 5.70
N GLU A 168 -3.66 18.79 5.99
CA GLU A 168 -3.06 19.56 7.09
C GLU A 168 -3.16 21.09 6.85
N LEU A 169 -2.89 21.55 5.62
CA LEU A 169 -3.03 22.96 5.26
C LEU A 169 -4.49 23.42 5.32
N LYS A 170 -5.44 22.60 4.87
CA LYS A 170 -6.87 22.89 5.00
C LYS A 170 -7.30 22.97 6.46
N ALA A 171 -6.80 22.08 7.32
CA ALA A 171 -7.06 22.13 8.76
C ALA A 171 -6.51 23.42 9.39
N LYS A 172 -5.28 23.81 9.04
CA LYS A 172 -4.67 25.07 9.51
C LYS A 172 -5.45 26.30 9.06
N LEU A 173 -5.87 26.34 7.79
CA LEU A 173 -6.71 27.43 7.27
C LEU A 173 -8.08 27.47 7.93
N ALA A 174 -8.70 26.32 8.21
CA ALA A 174 -9.96 26.26 8.93
C ALA A 174 -9.81 26.79 10.37
N THR A 175 -8.75 26.41 11.09
CA THR A 175 -8.47 26.98 12.42
C THR A 175 -8.19 28.47 12.35
N GLN A 176 -7.48 28.94 11.32
CA GLN A 176 -7.18 30.37 11.15
C GLN A 176 -8.44 31.17 10.83
N ALA A 177 -9.34 30.65 10.00
CA ALA A 177 -10.64 31.27 9.71
C ALA A 177 -11.54 31.34 10.94
N VAL A 178 -11.53 30.32 11.82
CA VAL A 178 -12.27 30.34 13.09
C VAL A 178 -11.68 31.36 14.06
N VAL A 179 -10.35 31.47 14.13
CA VAL A 179 -9.68 32.49 14.96
C VAL A 179 -9.98 33.89 14.42
N GLU A 180 -9.96 34.10 13.11
CA GLU A 180 -10.23 35.40 12.50
C GLU A 180 -11.70 35.83 12.67
N SER A 181 -12.64 34.88 12.59
CA SER A 181 -14.06 35.11 12.94
C SER A 181 -14.24 35.43 14.42
N ALA A 182 -13.62 34.67 15.33
CA ALA A 182 -13.74 34.93 16.76
C ALA A 182 -13.14 36.28 17.18
N VAL A 183 -12.06 36.71 16.53
CA VAL A 183 -11.46 38.04 16.77
C VAL A 183 -12.36 39.15 16.23
N ALA A 184 -13.04 38.92 15.10
CA ALA A 184 -14.02 39.87 14.57
C ALA A 184 -15.28 39.98 15.45
N ASP A 185 -15.79 38.86 15.97
CA ASP A 185 -16.97 38.83 16.84
C ASP A 185 -16.68 39.50 18.20
N VAL A 186 -15.50 39.28 18.79
CA VAL A 186 -15.08 39.97 20.02
C VAL A 186 -14.87 41.47 19.80
N ALA A 187 -14.39 41.87 18.62
CA ALA A 187 -14.27 43.29 18.26
C ALA A 187 -15.65 43.96 18.12
N PHE A 188 -16.65 43.25 17.59
CA PHE A 188 -18.02 43.74 17.44
C PHE A 188 -18.77 43.83 18.78
N GLU A 189 -18.66 42.80 19.63
CA GLU A 189 -19.27 42.82 20.98
C GLU A 189 -18.66 43.90 21.88
N ALA A 190 -17.36 44.18 21.75
CA ALA A 190 -16.70 45.25 22.50
C ALA A 190 -17.24 46.64 22.12
N THR A 191 -17.58 46.85 20.84
CA THR A 191 -18.19 48.11 20.38
C THR A 191 -19.65 48.26 20.83
N GLU A 192 -20.47 47.21 20.78
CA GLU A 192 -21.86 47.27 21.26
C GLU A 192 -21.96 47.43 22.79
N ALA A 193 -21.07 46.78 23.55
CA ALA A 193 -21.05 46.90 25.00
C ALA A 193 -20.62 48.31 25.47
N ALA A 194 -19.70 48.94 24.74
CA ALA A 194 -19.28 50.33 25.00
C ALA A 194 -20.43 51.31 24.70
N GLU A 195 -21.08 51.18 23.54
CA GLU A 195 -22.26 52.00 23.21
C GLU A 195 -23.39 51.82 24.23
N SER A 196 -23.64 50.58 24.69
CA SER A 196 -24.67 50.28 25.69
C SER A 196 -24.37 50.84 27.09
N ALA A 197 -23.10 50.93 27.50
CA ALA A 197 -22.73 51.44 28.82
C ALA A 197 -23.02 52.96 28.95
N PHE A 198 -22.91 53.69 27.85
CA PHE A 198 -23.15 55.14 27.79
C PHE A 198 -24.52 55.53 27.22
N ALA A 199 -25.25 54.58 26.61
CA ALA A 199 -26.59 54.80 26.03
C ALA A 199 -27.64 55.32 27.04
N HIS A 200 -27.51 54.93 28.31
CA HIS A 200 -28.43 55.31 29.38
C HIS A 200 -28.12 56.67 30.03
N MET A 201 -26.96 57.25 29.72
CA MET A 201 -26.57 58.56 30.24
C MET A 201 -27.17 59.67 29.37
N SER A 202 -27.75 60.66 30.03
CA SER A 202 -28.21 61.88 29.38
C SER A 202 -27.02 62.74 28.92
N ASP A 203 -27.25 63.64 27.98
CA ASP A 203 -26.21 64.48 27.39
C ASP A 203 -25.43 65.32 28.43
N ASP A 204 -26.10 65.71 29.53
CA ASP A 204 -25.48 66.45 30.62
C ASP A 204 -24.63 65.55 31.53
N GLU A 205 -25.06 64.30 31.75
CA GLU A 205 -24.30 63.29 32.50
C GLU A 205 -23.07 62.82 31.72
N LEU A 206 -23.16 62.68 30.40
CA LEU A 206 -22.03 62.36 29.53
C LEU A 206 -20.97 63.46 29.56
N ARG A 207 -21.38 64.74 29.52
CA ARG A 207 -20.45 65.87 29.65
C ARG A 207 -19.77 65.90 31.02
N ALA A 208 -20.51 65.60 32.08
CA ALA A 208 -19.96 65.54 33.44
C ALA A 208 -18.94 64.41 33.57
N PHE A 209 -19.26 63.21 33.06
CA PHE A 209 -18.38 62.05 33.06
C PHE A 209 -17.08 62.29 32.29
N VAL A 210 -17.18 62.82 31.06
CA VAL A 210 -16.00 63.15 30.25
C VAL A 210 -15.16 64.23 30.95
N LYS A 211 -15.79 65.25 31.55
CA LYS A 211 -15.07 66.31 32.29
C LYS A 211 -14.35 65.80 33.53
N GLU A 212 -14.95 64.87 34.27
CA GLU A 212 -14.36 64.26 35.46
C GLU A 212 -13.16 63.37 35.10
N ARG A 213 -13.27 62.62 34.00
CA ARG A 213 -12.27 61.63 33.60
C ARG A 213 -11.14 62.20 32.74
N SER A 214 -11.45 63.14 31.84
CA SER A 214 -10.47 63.78 30.95
C SER A 214 -9.76 64.99 31.57
N GLY A 215 -10.14 65.39 32.79
CA GLY A 215 -9.47 66.45 33.58
C GLY A 215 -9.50 67.87 32.99
N GLY A 216 -10.31 68.11 31.96
CA GLY A 216 -10.36 69.38 31.22
C GLY A 216 -11.79 69.91 31.01
N VAL A 217 -11.95 71.23 30.97
CA VAL A 217 -13.26 71.87 30.68
C VAL A 217 -13.56 71.73 29.18
N LEU A 218 -14.56 70.92 28.84
CA LEU A 218 -15.11 70.84 27.48
C LEU A 218 -15.54 72.24 27.01
N ARG A 219 -14.96 72.72 25.91
CA ARG A 219 -15.23 74.07 25.36
C ARG A 219 -16.27 73.99 24.25
N GLY A 220 -17.50 74.42 24.54
CA GLY A 220 -18.59 74.54 23.57
C GLY A 220 -19.65 73.45 23.68
N ASN A 221 -20.68 73.51 22.83
CA ASN A 221 -21.74 72.50 22.74
C ASN A 221 -21.32 71.38 21.77
N HIS A 222 -20.85 70.26 22.32
CA HIS A 222 -20.57 69.05 21.54
C HIS A 222 -21.86 68.28 21.26
N SER A 223 -21.93 67.64 20.10
CA SER A 223 -23.01 66.71 19.76
C SER A 223 -22.91 65.44 20.61
N ARG A 224 -24.04 64.76 20.85
CA ARG A 224 -24.09 63.54 21.67
C ARG A 224 -23.15 62.45 21.17
N GLU A 225 -23.07 62.26 19.85
CA GLU A 225 -22.17 61.30 19.20
C GLU A 225 -20.68 61.60 19.51
N THR A 226 -20.30 62.89 19.51
CA THR A 226 -18.94 63.29 19.86
C THR A 226 -18.63 63.05 21.34
N LEU A 227 -19.62 63.22 22.23
CA LEU A 227 -19.48 62.98 23.67
C LEU A 227 -19.35 61.49 24.00
N LEU A 228 -20.08 60.62 23.30
CA LEU A 228 -19.96 59.17 23.43
C LEU A 228 -18.57 58.69 23.02
N ARG A 229 -18.09 59.10 21.85
CA ARG A 229 -16.72 58.76 21.40
C ARG A 229 -15.64 59.26 22.35
N MET A 230 -15.78 60.48 22.90
CA MET A 230 -14.84 61.00 23.89
C MET A 230 -14.93 60.30 25.26
N ALA A 231 -16.08 59.74 25.63
CA ALA A 231 -16.26 58.94 26.84
C ALA A 231 -15.68 57.53 26.69
N GLU A 232 -15.70 56.98 25.47
CA GLU A 232 -15.06 55.70 25.12
C GLU A 232 -13.53 55.83 25.05
N GLU A 233 -13.01 57.00 24.65
CA GLU A 233 -11.57 57.28 24.53
C GLU A 233 -10.90 57.77 25.85
N ALA A 234 -11.66 58.13 26.90
CA ALA A 234 -11.17 58.71 28.17
C ALA A 234 -10.94 57.71 29.31
#